data_AF-A0A9P4WEX2-F1
#
_entry.id   AF-A0A9P4WEX2-F1
#
_cell.length_a   1.000
_cell.length_b   1.000
_cell.length_c   1.000
_cell.angle_alpha   90.00
_cell.angle_beta   90.00
_cell.angle_gamma   90.00
#
_symmetry.space_group_name_H-M   'P 1'
#
loop_
_entity.id
_entity.type
_entity.pdbx_description
1 polymer ?
#
loop_
_entity_poly.entity_id
_entity_poly.type
_entity_poly.pdbx_seq_one_letter_code
_entity_poly.pdbx_strand_id
1 'polypeptide(L)'
;MADRFPSLDEFDAGQSEARGDATNFDALGDDAGDDFLSRERALLGDDADQFASENDKLATVEDGDDDLLGGDFGGQANAGSQEMSGFESSFPAIDTSNEHMAPGGTITGSTLPFLPGQPAPTFTPQRSDSPEPDVIREWRERRELQIQHRDEVSAERKAKTVQEAQQNIDDFYENYNNKKEKEIAKTRKEAEEFLANRDDTTAGGTSWERIAKLVDLSGKGTKGGASGSEKARFRELLLSLKKDDKAPGATGY
;
A
#
# COMPACT_ATOMS: atom_id res chain seq x y z
N MET A 1 -24.11 15.04 -2.80
CA MET A 1 -24.11 14.72 -1.36
C MET A 1 -24.36 13.23 -1.27
N ALA A 2 -23.53 12.37 -0.70
CA ALA A 2 -22.15 12.43 -0.27
C ALA A 2 -21.77 10.96 -0.03
N ASP A 3 -20.97 10.33 -0.89
CA ASP A 3 -20.40 9.02 -0.57
C ASP A 3 -19.05 9.27 0.12
N ARG A 4 -19.15 9.45 1.44
CA ARG A 4 -18.03 9.52 2.38
C ARG A 4 -17.63 8.11 2.84
N PHE A 5 -17.46 7.18 1.90
CA PHE A 5 -16.85 5.89 2.19
C PHE A 5 -15.72 5.62 1.21
N PRO A 6 -14.48 5.41 1.68
CA PRO A 6 -13.39 4.96 0.85
C PRO A 6 -13.74 3.65 0.14
N SER A 7 -13.45 3.57 -1.16
CA SER A 7 -13.64 2.37 -1.99
C SER A 7 -12.66 1.26 -1.63
N LEU A 8 -13.08 0.01 -1.78
CA LEU A 8 -12.27 -1.19 -1.56
C LEU A 8 -10.96 -1.25 -2.38
N ASP A 9 -10.86 -0.47 -3.47
CA ASP A 9 -9.61 -0.28 -4.24
C ASP A 9 -8.52 0.47 -3.48
N GLU A 10 -8.85 1.26 -2.44
CA GLU A 10 -7.87 2.06 -1.71
C GLU A 10 -7.26 1.30 -0.51
N PHE A 11 -7.89 0.21 -0.07
CA PHE A 11 -7.31 -0.71 0.92
C PHE A 11 -6.30 -1.69 0.32
N ASP A 12 -6.32 -1.91 -0.99
CA ASP A 12 -5.43 -2.84 -1.70
C ASP A 12 -4.11 -2.17 -2.15
N ALA A 13 -3.99 -0.85 -1.98
CA ALA A 13 -2.82 -0.04 -2.36
C ALA A 13 -1.61 -0.14 -1.40
N GLY A 14 -1.44 -1.30 -0.76
CA GLY A 14 -0.14 -1.79 -0.30
C GLY A 14 0.48 -1.13 0.94
N GLN A 15 0.11 -1.60 2.14
CA GLN A 15 1.02 -1.64 3.30
C GLN A 15 0.70 -2.86 4.19
N SER A 16 1.32 -4.01 3.92
CA SER A 16 1.53 -5.06 4.93
C SER A 16 2.72 -5.95 4.57
N GLU A 17 3.94 -5.43 4.72
CA GLU A 17 5.09 -6.30 4.95
C GLU A 17 5.14 -6.67 6.44
N ALA A 18 4.84 -7.93 6.77
CA ALA A 18 5.23 -8.52 8.04
C ALA A 18 6.63 -9.14 7.89
N ARG A 19 7.66 -8.34 8.15
CA ARG A 19 9.04 -8.82 8.31
C ARG A 19 9.19 -9.41 9.72
N GLY A 20 9.11 -10.73 9.84
CA GLY A 20 9.40 -11.45 11.09
C GLY A 20 9.13 -12.95 11.00
N ASP A 21 10.14 -13.74 11.38
CA ASP A 21 10.19 -15.20 11.36
C ASP A 21 9.00 -15.86 12.08
N ALA A 22 8.27 -16.72 11.38
CA ALA A 22 7.01 -17.32 11.79
C ALA A 22 7.19 -18.55 12.72
N THR A 23 8.12 -18.49 13.68
CA THR A 23 8.37 -19.60 14.62
C THR A 23 8.21 -19.25 16.09
N ASN A 24 7.78 -18.04 16.46
CA ASN A 24 7.57 -17.67 17.86
C ASN A 24 6.09 -17.32 18.14
N PHE A 25 5.23 -18.34 18.15
CA PHE A 25 3.82 -18.24 18.55
C PHE A 25 3.63 -18.16 20.09
N ASP A 26 4.72 -17.98 20.85
CA ASP A 26 4.76 -17.94 22.32
C ASP A 26 5.14 -16.54 22.84
N ALA A 27 4.50 -15.50 22.30
CA ALA A 27 4.70 -14.11 22.73
C ALA A 27 3.36 -13.42 23.05
N LEU A 28 2.32 -14.19 23.38
CA LEU A 28 1.13 -13.67 24.08
C LEU A 28 1.34 -13.76 25.60
N GLY A 29 2.56 -13.42 26.03
CA GLY A 29 2.92 -13.25 27.42
C GLY A 29 2.38 -11.90 27.89
N ASP A 30 1.49 -11.98 28.85
CA ASP A 30 0.95 -10.92 29.72
C ASP A 30 2.06 -10.16 30.45
N ASP A 31 2.90 -9.39 29.73
CA ASP A 31 3.83 -8.43 30.31
C ASP A 31 3.61 -7.06 29.67
N ALA A 32 3.19 -6.10 30.48
CA ALA A 32 2.84 -4.73 30.12
C ALA A 32 4.04 -3.87 29.65
N GLY A 33 5.09 -4.51 29.11
CA GLY A 33 6.31 -3.90 28.58
C GLY A 33 6.58 -4.21 27.10
N ASP A 34 5.90 -5.19 26.50
CA ASP A 34 6.18 -5.69 25.14
C ASP A 34 5.23 -5.12 24.06
N ASP A 35 4.68 -3.93 24.31
CA ASP A 35 3.80 -3.27 23.37
C ASP A 35 4.55 -2.91 22.07
N PHE A 36 3.87 -3.05 20.93
CA PHE A 36 4.50 -2.92 19.60
C PHE A 36 5.31 -1.61 19.44
N LEU A 37 4.82 -0.51 20.01
CA LEU A 37 5.48 0.79 20.03
C LEU A 37 6.74 0.82 20.91
N SER A 38 6.73 0.12 22.05
CA SER A 38 7.90 -0.04 22.91
C SER A 38 9.00 -0.83 22.20
N ARG A 39 8.61 -1.87 21.43
CA ARG A 39 9.55 -2.66 20.63
C ARG A 39 10.16 -1.86 19.47
N GLU A 40 9.36 -1.06 18.78
CA GLU A 40 9.83 -0.18 17.71
C GLU A 40 10.75 0.92 18.27
N ARG A 41 10.36 1.54 19.39
CA ARG A 41 11.15 2.58 20.07
C ARG A 41 12.51 2.04 20.53
N ALA A 42 12.57 0.81 21.05
CA ALA A 42 13.83 0.18 21.43
C ALA A 42 14.73 -0.14 20.23
N LEU A 43 14.13 -0.49 19.08
CA LEU A 43 14.87 -0.81 17.85
C LEU A 43 15.42 0.45 17.17
N LEU A 44 14.68 1.56 17.23
CA LEU A 44 15.02 2.82 16.58
C LEU A 44 15.80 3.79 17.50
N GLY A 45 15.79 3.56 18.81
CA GLY A 45 16.59 4.30 19.79
C GLY A 45 16.23 5.78 19.84
N ASP A 46 17.25 6.65 19.82
CA ASP A 46 17.08 8.11 19.92
C ASP A 46 16.31 8.71 18.72
N ASP A 47 16.26 8.01 17.58
CA ASP A 47 15.52 8.46 16.39
C ASP A 47 14.01 8.19 16.47
N ALA A 48 13.56 7.39 17.45
CA ALA A 48 12.14 7.06 17.63
C ALA A 48 11.26 8.29 17.95
N ASP A 49 11.83 9.30 18.61
CA ASP A 49 11.11 10.53 18.95
C ASP A 49 10.76 11.39 17.72
N GLN A 50 11.35 11.10 16.54
CA GLN A 50 10.99 11.78 15.28
C GLN A 50 9.72 11.22 14.64
N PHE A 51 9.29 10.02 15.04
CA PHE A 51 8.13 9.31 14.49
C PHE A 51 6.95 9.22 15.47
N ALA A 52 7.15 9.59 16.74
CA ALA A 52 6.08 9.63 17.74
C ALA A 52 5.04 10.73 17.40
N SER A 53 3.78 10.33 17.30
CA SER A 53 2.66 11.26 17.04
C SER A 53 1.81 11.47 18.29
N GLU A 54 1.10 12.62 18.41
CA GLU A 54 0.23 12.87 19.56
C GLU A 54 -0.94 11.87 19.67
N ASN A 55 -1.25 11.16 18.57
CA ASN A 55 -2.31 10.17 18.49
C ASN A 55 -1.90 8.79 19.05
N ASP A 56 -0.60 8.54 19.27
CA ASP A 56 -0.12 7.27 19.86
C ASP A 56 -0.53 7.10 21.33
N LYS A 57 -0.88 8.20 22.00
CA LYS A 57 -1.38 8.20 23.39
C LYS A 57 -2.86 7.83 23.52
N LEU A 58 -3.58 7.72 22.40
CA LEU A 58 -5.01 7.39 22.38
C LEU A 58 -5.27 5.87 22.34
N ALA A 59 -4.25 5.08 21.99
CA ALA A 59 -4.33 3.62 21.89
C ALA A 59 -3.84 2.90 23.16
N THR A 60 -3.32 3.62 24.16
CA THR A 60 -2.93 3.03 25.44
C THR A 60 -4.18 2.78 26.27
N VAL A 61 -4.52 1.51 26.48
CA VAL A 61 -5.53 1.09 27.45
C VAL A 61 -4.91 1.26 28.84
N GLU A 62 -5.04 2.46 29.39
CA GLU A 62 -4.81 2.67 30.83
C GLU A 62 -6.01 2.03 31.56
N ASP A 63 -5.72 1.12 32.49
CA ASP A 63 -6.70 0.39 33.32
C ASP A 63 -7.35 1.36 34.32
N GLY A 64 -8.23 2.20 33.79
CA GLY A 64 -8.96 3.24 34.50
C GLY A 64 -10.38 3.32 33.96
N ASP A 65 -11.21 2.35 34.34
CA ASP A 65 -12.66 2.44 34.54
C ASP A 65 -13.52 3.33 33.60
N ASP A 66 -13.16 3.45 32.32
CA ASP A 66 -13.94 4.18 31.32
C ASP A 66 -14.07 3.44 29.98
N ASP A 67 -15.20 3.73 29.34
CA ASP A 67 -15.95 2.97 28.35
C ASP A 67 -15.18 2.39 27.14
N LEU A 68 -15.04 1.05 27.12
CA LEU A 68 -14.49 0.26 26.00
C LEU A 68 -15.36 0.23 24.73
N LEU A 69 -16.44 1.01 24.65
CA LEU A 69 -17.19 1.25 23.42
C LEU A 69 -17.63 2.71 23.28
N GLY A 70 -16.69 3.65 23.45
CA GLY A 70 -16.75 4.95 22.76
C GLY A 70 -18.01 5.78 22.97
N GLY A 71 -18.51 5.84 24.21
CA GLY A 71 -19.59 6.72 24.64
C GLY A 71 -19.14 8.14 24.99
N ASP A 72 -18.42 8.83 24.10
CA ASP A 72 -18.30 10.30 24.19
C ASP A 72 -18.15 10.93 22.80
N PHE A 73 -19.28 11.07 22.09
CA PHE A 73 -19.34 11.84 20.85
C PHE A 73 -19.60 13.32 21.15
N GLY A 74 -18.66 13.94 21.85
CA GLY A 74 -18.55 15.40 22.01
C GLY A 74 -18.02 16.08 20.74
N GLY A 75 -18.60 15.82 19.58
CA GLY A 75 -18.20 16.51 18.35
C GLY A 75 -18.65 15.81 17.07
N GLN A 76 -19.52 16.48 16.31
CA GLN A 76 -19.93 16.15 14.94
C GLN A 76 -21.14 15.20 14.79
N ALA A 77 -22.27 15.64 15.31
CA ALA A 77 -23.59 15.18 14.87
C ALA A 77 -23.79 15.38 13.35
N ASN A 78 -24.57 14.46 12.75
CA ASN A 78 -25.33 14.61 11.50
C ASN A 78 -24.92 13.76 10.27
N ALA A 79 -24.42 12.53 10.45
CA ALA A 79 -24.33 11.56 9.34
C ALA A 79 -24.93 10.16 9.64
N GLY A 80 -24.86 9.68 10.89
CA GLY A 80 -25.33 8.32 11.23
C GLY A 80 -26.85 8.13 11.43
N SER A 81 -27.61 9.21 11.65
CA SER A 81 -29.07 9.10 11.91
C SER A 81 -29.90 8.81 10.64
N GLN A 82 -29.43 9.23 9.47
CA GLN A 82 -30.15 9.06 8.20
C GLN A 82 -30.05 7.64 7.64
N GLU A 83 -28.94 6.94 7.84
CA GLU A 83 -28.82 5.54 7.38
C GLU A 83 -29.62 4.56 8.27
N MET A 84 -29.69 4.83 9.57
CA MET A 84 -30.50 4.04 10.52
C MET A 84 -32.00 4.12 10.19
N SER A 85 -32.51 5.30 9.84
CA SER A 85 -33.92 5.49 9.46
C SER A 85 -34.30 4.88 8.10
N GLY A 86 -33.35 4.77 7.17
CA GLY A 86 -33.54 4.07 5.89
C GLY A 86 -33.65 2.55 6.06
N PHE A 87 -32.91 2.00 7.02
CA PHE A 87 -33.03 0.59 7.42
C PHE A 87 -34.35 0.30 8.14
N GLU A 88 -34.77 1.16 9.08
CA GLU A 88 -36.02 1.01 9.84
C GLU A 88 -37.29 1.11 8.96
N SER A 89 -37.25 1.84 7.85
CA SER A 89 -38.38 1.99 6.93
C SER A 89 -38.52 0.86 5.89
N SER A 90 -37.48 0.05 5.71
CA SER A 90 -37.46 -1.07 4.76
C SER A 90 -38.00 -2.38 5.34
N PHE A 91 -38.26 -2.42 6.64
CA PHE A 91 -38.90 -3.54 7.32
C PHE A 91 -40.20 -3.06 7.98
N PRO A 92 -41.30 -3.84 7.91
CA PRO A 92 -42.50 -3.52 8.68
C PRO A 92 -42.12 -3.43 10.16
N ALA A 93 -42.48 -2.34 10.82
CA ALA A 93 -42.30 -2.21 12.26
C ALA A 93 -43.02 -3.38 12.95
N ILE A 94 -42.24 -4.28 13.55
CA ILE A 94 -42.80 -5.36 14.37
C ILE A 94 -43.38 -4.67 15.60
N ASP A 95 -44.68 -4.79 15.79
CA ASP A 95 -45.33 -4.31 17.00
C ASP A 95 -44.80 -5.14 18.19
N THR A 96 -43.86 -4.56 18.93
CA THR A 96 -43.26 -5.17 20.13
C THR A 96 -44.26 -5.19 21.29
N SER A 97 -45.47 -4.68 21.12
CA SER A 97 -46.55 -4.79 22.12
C SER A 97 -47.35 -6.08 22.00
N ASN A 98 -46.87 -7.07 21.24
CA ASN A 98 -47.44 -8.42 21.26
C ASN A 98 -47.33 -9.02 22.67
N GLU A 99 -48.40 -8.87 23.45
CA GLU A 99 -48.59 -9.36 24.83
C GLU A 99 -48.49 -10.90 24.93
N HIS A 100 -48.32 -11.59 23.79
CA HIS A 100 -48.07 -13.02 23.67
C HIS A 100 -46.58 -13.40 23.60
N MET A 101 -45.65 -12.46 23.66
CA MET A 101 -44.21 -12.76 23.76
C MET A 101 -43.81 -12.95 25.23
N ALA A 102 -43.52 -14.20 25.60
CA ALA A 102 -42.85 -14.50 26.86
C ALA A 102 -41.49 -13.77 26.94
N PRO A 103 -41.00 -13.38 28.14
CA PRO A 103 -39.74 -12.67 28.31
C PRO A 103 -38.58 -13.55 27.82
N GLY A 104 -38.17 -13.36 26.57
CA GLY A 104 -37.19 -14.22 25.90
C GLY A 104 -37.29 -14.31 24.37
N GLY A 105 -38.29 -13.68 23.73
CA GLY A 105 -38.27 -13.45 22.27
C GLY A 105 -38.55 -14.67 21.38
N THR A 106 -38.87 -15.84 21.93
CA THR A 106 -39.19 -17.05 21.14
C THR A 106 -40.69 -17.22 20.94
N ILE A 107 -41.16 -17.26 19.67
CA ILE A 107 -42.58 -17.38 19.28
C ILE A 107 -43.18 -18.77 19.62
N THR A 108 -42.37 -19.78 19.92
CA THR A 108 -42.85 -21.13 20.27
C THR A 108 -42.75 -21.46 21.77
N GLY A 109 -42.59 -20.45 22.63
CA GLY A 109 -42.52 -20.63 24.08
C GLY A 109 -43.88 -21.01 24.67
N SER A 110 -43.98 -22.18 25.29
CA SER A 110 -45.15 -22.64 26.04
C SER A 110 -45.69 -21.55 26.98
N THR A 111 -47.01 -21.34 27.01
CA THR A 111 -47.72 -20.33 27.80
C THR A 111 -47.76 -20.60 29.31
N LEU A 112 -46.94 -21.52 29.81
CA LEU A 112 -46.94 -21.90 31.21
C LEU A 112 -46.08 -20.93 32.03
N PRO A 113 -46.56 -20.46 33.20
CA PRO A 113 -45.81 -19.55 34.05
C PRO A 113 -44.49 -20.19 34.49
N PHE A 114 -43.38 -19.47 34.29
CA PHE A 114 -42.05 -19.88 34.71
C PHE A 114 -42.02 -20.07 36.23
N LEU A 115 -41.83 -21.32 36.67
CA LEU A 115 -41.69 -21.68 38.08
C LEU A 115 -40.21 -21.97 38.35
N PRO A 116 -39.50 -21.13 39.12
CA PRO A 116 -38.06 -21.33 39.38
C PRO A 116 -37.86 -22.61 40.20
N GLY A 117 -37.11 -23.57 39.64
CA GLY A 117 -36.71 -24.83 40.31
C GLY A 117 -37.15 -26.13 39.65
N GLN A 118 -37.86 -26.09 38.51
CA GLN A 118 -38.14 -27.29 37.70
C GLN A 118 -37.16 -27.40 36.52
N PRO A 119 -36.65 -28.60 36.18
CA PRO A 119 -35.82 -28.78 35.00
C PRO A 119 -36.64 -28.47 33.75
N ALA A 120 -36.19 -27.50 32.96
CA ALA A 120 -36.78 -27.19 31.66
C ALA A 120 -36.70 -28.44 30.77
N PRO A 121 -37.76 -28.83 30.04
CA PRO A 121 -37.66 -29.91 29.08
C PRO A 121 -36.73 -29.46 27.93
N THR A 122 -35.49 -29.94 27.95
CA THR A 122 -34.59 -29.91 26.79
C THR A 122 -35.21 -30.79 25.71
N PHE A 123 -35.97 -30.18 24.81
CA PHE A 123 -36.45 -30.84 23.61
C PHE A 123 -35.27 -31.06 22.66
N THR A 124 -34.55 -32.16 22.84
CA THR A 124 -33.70 -32.70 21.78
C THR A 124 -34.61 -33.47 20.82
N PRO A 125 -34.82 -33.02 19.58
CA PRO A 125 -35.61 -33.79 18.63
C PRO A 125 -34.95 -35.16 18.47
N GLN A 126 -35.64 -36.21 18.92
CA GLN A 126 -35.25 -37.58 18.64
C GLN A 126 -35.25 -37.73 17.12
N ARG A 127 -34.06 -37.86 16.51
CA ARG A 127 -33.93 -38.26 15.12
C ARG A 127 -34.57 -39.64 15.04
N SER A 128 -35.74 -39.73 14.42
CA SER A 128 -36.33 -41.01 14.07
C SER A 128 -35.33 -41.72 13.16
N ASP A 129 -34.94 -42.96 13.49
CA ASP A 129 -34.11 -43.85 12.65
C ASP A 129 -34.81 -44.27 11.34
N SER A 130 -35.79 -43.50 10.88
CA SER A 130 -36.46 -43.70 9.61
C SER A 130 -35.56 -43.15 8.50
N PRO A 131 -35.40 -43.85 7.36
CA PRO A 131 -34.61 -43.33 6.25
C PRO A 131 -35.12 -41.94 5.86
N GLU A 132 -34.20 -40.99 5.65
CA GLU A 132 -34.56 -39.65 5.20
C GLU A 132 -35.45 -39.76 3.95
N PRO A 133 -36.55 -38.98 3.86
CA PRO A 133 -37.41 -39.05 2.69
C PRO A 133 -36.64 -38.69 1.42
N ASP A 134 -36.90 -39.41 0.33
CA ASP A 134 -36.13 -39.31 -0.93
C ASP A 134 -36.01 -37.87 -1.46
N VAL A 135 -37.04 -37.04 -1.26
CA VAL A 135 -37.03 -35.62 -1.64
C VAL A 135 -35.95 -34.82 -0.90
N ILE A 136 -35.71 -35.11 0.38
CA ILE A 136 -34.66 -34.45 1.17
C ILE A 136 -33.28 -34.93 0.72
N ARG A 137 -33.15 -36.21 0.37
CA ARG A 137 -31.90 -36.77 -0.18
C ARG A 137 -31.53 -36.11 -1.51
N GLU A 138 -32.45 -36.05 -2.47
CA GLU A 138 -32.23 -35.38 -3.75
C GLU A 138 -31.94 -33.87 -3.60
N TRP A 139 -32.60 -33.21 -2.64
CA TRP A 139 -32.32 -31.81 -2.34
C TRP A 139 -30.91 -31.61 -1.78
N ARG A 140 -30.46 -32.47 -0.84
CA ARG A 140 -29.09 -32.43 -0.32
C ARG A 140 -28.06 -32.67 -1.42
N GLU A 141 -28.27 -33.68 -2.26
CA GLU A 141 -27.40 -33.99 -3.40
C GLU A 141 -27.30 -32.80 -4.37
N ARG A 142 -28.42 -32.17 -4.73
CA ARG A 142 -28.41 -30.97 -5.58
C ARG A 142 -27.70 -29.78 -4.94
N ARG A 143 -27.90 -29.57 -3.64
CA ARG A 143 -27.23 -28.51 -2.89
C ARG A 143 -25.74 -28.73 -2.81
N GLU A 144 -25.31 -29.96 -2.54
CA GLU A 144 -23.91 -30.35 -2.48
C GLU A 144 -23.23 -30.12 -3.82
N LEU A 145 -23.86 -30.51 -4.93
CA LEU A 145 -23.35 -30.23 -6.28
C LEU A 145 -23.21 -28.73 -6.56
N GLN A 146 -24.16 -27.90 -6.12
CA GLN A 146 -24.07 -26.45 -6.28
C GLN A 146 -22.95 -25.83 -5.44
N ILE A 147 -22.74 -26.33 -4.22
CA ILE A 147 -21.64 -25.90 -3.35
C ILE A 147 -20.31 -26.31 -3.99
N GLN A 148 -20.17 -27.56 -4.41
CA GLN A 148 -18.98 -28.07 -5.08
C GLN A 148 -18.64 -27.24 -6.33
N HIS A 149 -19.62 -26.94 -7.18
CA HIS A 149 -19.39 -26.09 -8.35
C HIS A 149 -18.92 -24.69 -7.96
N ARG A 150 -19.55 -24.07 -6.95
CA ARG A 150 -19.14 -22.74 -6.48
C ARG A 150 -17.71 -22.76 -5.91
N ASP A 151 -17.37 -23.81 -5.19
CA ASP A 151 -16.06 -23.99 -4.57
C ASP A 151 -14.99 -24.22 -5.65
N GLU A 152 -15.28 -25.01 -6.68
CA GLU A 152 -14.41 -25.21 -7.85
C GLU A 152 -14.15 -23.88 -8.58
N VAL A 153 -15.19 -23.10 -8.88
CA VAL A 153 -15.03 -21.77 -9.50
C VAL A 153 -14.21 -20.84 -8.61
N SER A 154 -14.42 -20.88 -7.30
CA SER A 154 -13.64 -20.07 -6.36
C SER A 154 -12.17 -20.48 -6.31
N ALA A 155 -11.89 -21.79 -6.39
CA ALA A 155 -10.54 -22.35 -6.41
C ALA A 155 -9.83 -22.00 -7.72
N GLU A 156 -10.51 -22.10 -8.86
CA GLU A 156 -9.98 -21.67 -10.15
C GLU A 156 -9.65 -20.19 -10.18
N ARG A 157 -10.54 -19.34 -9.64
CA ARG A 157 -10.28 -17.89 -9.57
C ARG A 157 -9.06 -17.59 -8.72
N LYS A 158 -8.94 -18.21 -7.54
CA LYS A 158 -7.76 -18.08 -6.68
C LYS A 158 -6.49 -18.54 -7.39
N ALA A 159 -6.53 -19.70 -8.05
CA ALA A 159 -5.41 -20.23 -8.79
C ALA A 159 -4.98 -19.30 -9.94
N LYS A 160 -5.93 -18.73 -10.68
CA LYS A 160 -5.66 -17.73 -11.73
C LYS A 160 -5.03 -16.47 -11.16
N THR A 161 -5.54 -15.93 -10.05
CA THR A 161 -4.95 -14.75 -9.39
C THR A 161 -3.54 -15.02 -8.91
N VAL A 162 -3.28 -16.21 -8.34
CA VAL A 162 -1.92 -16.60 -7.93
C VAL A 162 -0.98 -16.74 -9.14
N GLN A 163 -1.46 -17.34 -10.23
CA GLN A 163 -0.67 -17.49 -11.46
C GLN A 163 -0.37 -16.13 -12.10
N GLU A 164 -1.35 -15.23 -12.14
CA GLU A 164 -1.18 -13.86 -12.64
C GLU A 164 -0.22 -13.06 -11.77
N ALA A 165 -0.31 -13.19 -10.45
CA ALA A 165 0.65 -12.57 -9.53
C ALA A 165 2.08 -13.10 -9.76
N GLN A 166 2.25 -14.41 -9.97
CA GLN A 166 3.56 -14.98 -10.31
C GLN A 166 4.10 -14.45 -11.64
N GLN A 167 3.26 -14.40 -12.68
CA GLN A 167 3.65 -13.83 -13.98
C GLN A 167 4.04 -12.36 -13.87
N ASN A 168 3.28 -11.56 -13.12
CA ASN A 168 3.61 -10.15 -12.88
C ASN A 168 4.96 -9.98 -12.15
N ILE A 169 5.28 -10.88 -11.23
CA ILE A 169 6.58 -10.88 -10.54
C ILE A 169 7.70 -11.19 -11.54
N ASP A 170 7.54 -12.23 -12.35
CA ASP A 170 8.52 -12.61 -13.37
C ASP A 170 8.72 -11.48 -14.39
N ASP A 171 7.64 -10.91 -14.92
CA ASP A 171 7.65 -9.79 -15.85
C ASP A 171 8.33 -8.55 -15.23
N PHE A 172 8.11 -8.29 -13.94
CA PHE A 172 8.78 -7.18 -13.24
C PHE A 172 10.29 -7.36 -13.21
N TYR A 173 10.79 -8.56 -12.87
CA TYR A 173 12.22 -8.83 -12.83
C TYR A 173 12.85 -8.84 -14.22
N GLU A 174 12.17 -9.39 -15.23
CA GLU A 174 12.64 -9.30 -16.61
C GLU A 174 12.73 -7.85 -17.08
N ASN A 175 11.69 -7.06 -16.86
CA ASN A 175 11.67 -5.64 -17.25
C ASN A 175 12.71 -4.81 -16.47
N TYR A 176 12.88 -5.07 -15.17
CA TYR A 176 13.89 -4.43 -14.34
C TYR A 176 15.30 -4.74 -14.83
N ASN A 177 15.60 -6.03 -15.07
CA ASN A 177 16.90 -6.45 -15.56
C ASN A 177 17.19 -5.86 -16.95
N ASN A 178 16.22 -5.91 -17.86
CA ASN A 178 16.33 -5.29 -19.18
C ASN A 178 16.57 -3.77 -19.10
N LYS A 179 15.88 -3.08 -18.18
CA LYS A 179 16.09 -1.63 -17.96
C LYS A 179 17.48 -1.35 -17.38
N LYS A 180 17.89 -2.10 -16.37
CA LYS A 180 19.21 -2.01 -15.75
C LYS A 180 20.32 -2.23 -16.79
N GLU A 181 20.21 -3.27 -17.61
CA GLU A 181 21.18 -3.56 -18.66
C GLU A 181 21.23 -2.45 -19.72
N LYS A 182 20.07 -1.92 -20.14
CA LYS A 182 20.01 -0.77 -21.06
C LYS A 182 20.66 0.48 -20.45
N GLU A 183 20.43 0.76 -19.18
CA GLU A 183 21.05 1.90 -18.48
C GLU A 183 22.57 1.71 -18.35
N ILE A 184 23.03 0.52 -17.96
CA ILE A 184 24.47 0.20 -17.91
C ILE A 184 25.10 0.33 -19.30
N ALA A 185 24.47 -0.21 -20.34
CA ALA A 185 24.95 -0.12 -21.71
C ALA A 185 24.99 1.34 -22.19
N LYS A 186 23.99 2.15 -21.83
CA LYS A 186 23.95 3.58 -22.11
C LYS A 186 25.09 4.30 -21.41
N THR A 187 25.27 4.12 -20.10
CA THR A 187 26.37 4.75 -19.35
C THR A 187 27.73 4.32 -19.88
N ARG A 188 27.88 3.05 -20.25
CA ARG A 188 29.11 2.56 -20.89
C ARG A 188 29.37 3.24 -22.23
N LYS A 189 28.35 3.35 -23.08
CA LYS A 189 28.46 4.04 -24.36
C LYS A 189 28.78 5.52 -24.18
N GLU A 190 28.12 6.19 -23.24
CA GLU A 190 28.39 7.59 -22.89
C GLU A 190 29.82 7.76 -22.34
N ALA A 191 30.32 6.82 -21.55
CA ALA A 191 31.69 6.83 -21.07
C ALA A 191 32.71 6.61 -22.21
N GLU A 192 32.44 5.69 -23.13
CA GLU A 192 33.26 5.46 -24.33
C GLU A 192 33.25 6.70 -25.25
N GLU A 193 32.10 7.33 -25.45
CA GLU A 193 31.97 8.60 -26.19
C GLU A 193 32.69 9.75 -25.47
N PHE A 194 32.60 9.83 -24.15
CA PHE A 194 33.31 10.82 -23.36
C PHE A 194 34.82 10.65 -23.45
N LEU A 195 35.32 9.41 -23.37
CA LEU A 195 36.73 9.09 -23.57
C LEU A 195 37.17 9.40 -25.00
N ALA A 196 36.39 9.04 -26.01
CA ALA A 196 36.67 9.37 -27.41
C ALA A 196 36.71 10.88 -27.64
N ASN A 197 35.78 11.65 -27.06
CA ASN A 197 35.79 13.12 -27.11
C ASN A 197 36.99 13.70 -26.37
N ARG A 198 37.40 13.11 -25.23
CA ARG A 198 38.62 13.51 -24.51
C ARG A 198 39.87 13.22 -25.34
N ASP A 199 39.93 12.07 -25.98
CA ASP A 199 41.08 11.69 -26.79
C ASP A 199 41.12 12.51 -28.10
N ASP A 200 39.98 12.86 -28.72
CA ASP A 200 39.92 13.80 -29.87
C ASP A 200 40.25 15.25 -29.46
N THR A 201 39.85 15.69 -28.27
CA THR A 201 40.24 17.01 -27.74
C THR A 201 41.72 17.08 -27.37
N THR A 202 42.40 15.96 -27.17
CA THR A 202 43.82 15.92 -26.82
C THR A 202 44.74 15.55 -28.00
N ALA A 203 44.25 14.76 -28.97
CA ALA A 203 45.08 14.16 -30.02
C ALA A 203 45.20 14.98 -31.33
N GLY A 204 44.33 15.97 -31.59
CA GLY A 204 44.33 16.67 -32.89
C GLY A 204 44.13 18.18 -32.81
N GLY A 205 45.10 18.94 -33.34
CA GLY A 205 44.97 20.37 -33.62
C GLY A 205 46.07 21.26 -33.00
N THR A 206 46.03 22.54 -33.36
CA THR A 206 46.89 23.58 -32.75
C THR A 206 46.57 23.71 -31.25
N SER A 207 47.52 24.19 -30.42
CA SER A 207 47.28 24.35 -28.98
C SER A 207 46.05 25.23 -28.68
N TRP A 208 45.74 26.18 -29.57
CA TRP A 208 44.57 27.05 -29.50
C TRP A 208 43.25 26.34 -29.81
N GLU A 209 43.25 25.34 -30.70
CA GLU A 209 42.07 24.53 -30.99
C GLU A 209 41.68 23.67 -29.78
N ARG A 210 42.66 23.15 -29.04
CA ARG A 210 42.44 22.44 -27.76
C ARG A 210 41.85 23.37 -26.69
N ILE A 211 42.42 24.57 -26.53
CA ILE A 211 41.90 25.58 -25.59
C ILE A 211 40.47 25.99 -25.96
N ALA A 212 40.17 26.16 -27.25
CA ALA A 212 38.84 26.52 -27.73
C ALA A 212 37.79 25.40 -27.55
N LYS A 213 38.19 24.11 -27.55
CA LYS A 213 37.29 22.99 -27.23
C LYS A 213 37.01 22.89 -25.71
N LEU A 214 37.96 23.27 -24.85
CA LEU A 214 37.82 23.23 -23.38
C LEU A 214 37.08 24.44 -22.81
N VAL A 215 37.18 25.59 -23.47
CA VAL A 215 36.53 26.84 -23.06
C VAL A 215 35.16 26.95 -23.73
N ASP A 216 34.13 27.22 -22.94
CA ASP A 216 32.78 27.48 -23.47
C ASP A 216 32.73 28.83 -24.23
N LEU A 217 32.89 28.76 -25.55
CA LEU A 217 32.83 29.90 -26.46
C LEU A 217 31.40 30.27 -26.88
N SER A 218 30.38 29.54 -26.40
CA SER A 218 28.95 29.72 -26.75
C SER A 218 28.42 31.12 -26.40
N GLY A 219 29.10 31.84 -25.48
CA GLY A 219 28.79 33.24 -25.20
C GLY A 219 27.41 33.48 -24.59
N LYS A 220 26.69 32.42 -24.21
CA LYS A 220 25.32 32.51 -23.71
C LYS A 220 25.31 32.67 -22.18
N GLY A 221 24.74 33.77 -21.71
CA GLY A 221 24.52 34.04 -20.27
C GLY A 221 25.64 34.81 -19.56
N THR A 222 25.54 34.87 -18.23
CA THR A 222 26.42 35.64 -17.32
C THR A 222 27.91 35.25 -17.40
N LYS A 223 28.19 34.01 -17.83
CA LYS A 223 29.56 33.50 -18.06
C LYS A 223 30.20 34.06 -19.33
N GLY A 224 29.43 34.28 -20.39
CA GLY A 224 29.93 34.77 -21.69
C GLY A 224 30.23 36.27 -21.72
N GLY A 225 29.60 37.05 -20.85
CA GLY A 225 29.67 38.52 -20.86
C GLY A 225 28.88 39.13 -22.03
N ALA A 226 28.26 40.28 -21.79
CA ALA A 226 27.49 41.01 -22.79
C ALA A 226 28.37 41.43 -24.00
N SER A 227 27.74 41.66 -25.15
CA SER A 227 28.43 42.15 -26.36
C SER A 227 29.17 43.46 -26.04
N GLY A 228 30.48 43.51 -26.33
CA GLY A 228 31.36 44.63 -25.97
C GLY A 228 32.11 44.51 -24.64
N SER A 229 31.83 43.49 -23.81
CA SER A 229 32.61 43.20 -22.60
C SER A 229 34.03 42.72 -22.92
N GLU A 230 34.97 42.91 -22.00
CA GLU A 230 36.31 42.31 -22.03
C GLU A 230 36.26 40.80 -22.27
N LYS A 231 35.24 40.11 -21.71
CA LYS A 231 35.01 38.68 -21.94
C LYS A 231 34.57 38.37 -23.38
N ALA A 232 33.86 39.28 -24.04
CA ALA A 232 33.52 39.15 -25.46
C ALA A 232 34.76 39.37 -26.33
N ARG A 233 35.60 40.36 -26.02
CA ARG A 233 36.89 40.58 -26.70
C ARG A 233 37.86 39.41 -26.53
N PHE A 234 37.90 38.81 -25.34
CA PHE A 234 38.69 37.60 -25.08
C PHE A 234 38.18 36.39 -25.88
N ARG A 235 36.86 36.22 -26.01
CA ARG A 235 36.27 35.20 -26.90
C ARG A 235 36.65 35.42 -28.36
N GLU A 236 36.61 36.66 -28.85
CA GLU A 236 37.04 37.01 -30.21
C GLU A 236 38.52 36.72 -30.45
N LEU A 237 39.38 37.03 -29.47
CA LEU A 237 40.81 36.71 -29.50
C LEU A 237 41.05 35.18 -29.55
N LEU A 238 40.33 34.40 -28.76
CA LEU A 238 40.44 32.93 -28.79
C LEU A 238 39.97 32.35 -30.13
N LEU A 239 38.93 32.94 -30.73
CA LEU A 239 38.45 32.55 -32.06
C LEU A 239 39.41 32.93 -33.19
N SER A 240 40.13 34.06 -33.07
CA SER A 240 41.15 34.44 -34.06
C SER A 240 42.39 33.54 -33.94
N LEU A 241 42.86 33.27 -32.71
CA LEU A 241 43.99 32.39 -32.44
C LEU A 241 43.72 30.92 -32.83
N LYS A 242 42.46 30.47 -32.74
CA LYS A 242 42.04 29.16 -33.27
C LYS A 242 42.20 29.06 -34.80
N LYS A 243 41.93 30.15 -35.53
CA LYS A 243 41.93 30.18 -37.01
C LYS A 243 43.30 30.51 -37.60
N ASP A 244 44.24 30.99 -36.80
CA ASP A 244 45.56 31.41 -37.25
C ASP A 244 46.58 30.28 -37.13
N ASP A 245 46.97 29.71 -38.28
CA ASP A 245 47.96 28.63 -38.38
C ASP A 245 49.40 29.08 -38.00
N LYS A 246 49.66 30.39 -37.89
CA LYS A 246 50.95 30.95 -37.44
C LYS A 246 50.93 31.44 -35.99
N ALA A 247 49.84 31.20 -35.26
CA ALA A 247 49.76 31.60 -33.87
C ALA A 247 50.87 30.92 -33.03
N PRO A 248 51.40 31.60 -32.00
CA PRO A 248 52.39 30.99 -31.11
C PRO A 248 51.79 29.73 -30.45
N GLY A 249 52.48 28.59 -30.58
CA GLY A 249 51.99 27.28 -30.12
C GLY A 249 51.10 26.53 -31.13
N ALA A 250 50.95 27.03 -32.36
CA ALA A 250 50.29 26.33 -33.46
C ALA A 250 51.18 25.24 -34.10
N THR A 251 52.49 25.48 -34.20
CA THR A 251 53.48 24.43 -34.48
C THR A 251 53.91 23.83 -33.14
N GLY A 252 53.52 22.57 -32.88
CA GLY A 252 53.81 21.88 -31.63
C GLY A 252 55.31 21.91 -31.23
N TYR A 253 55.56 21.83 -29.93
CA TYR A 253 56.86 21.43 -29.39
C TYR A 253 57.00 19.91 -29.41
#